data_AF-F7X2Q1-F1
#
_entry.id   AF-F7X2Q1-F1
#
_cell.length_a   1.000
_cell.length_b   1.000
_cell.length_c   1.000
_cell.angle_alpha   90.00
_cell.angle_beta   90.00
_cell.angle_gamma   90.00
#
_symmetry.space_group_name_H-M   'P 1'
#
loop_
_entity.id
_entity.type
_entity.pdbx_description
1 polymer ?
#
loop_
_entity_poly.entity_id
_entity_poly.type
_entity_poly.pdbx_seq_one_letter_code
_entity_poly.pdbx_strand_id
1 'polypeptide(L)'
;MAWLIALPLGLAIVYLAARYGRFRSWIEPVLSIAVALALSAAFLVWLNESAPDEIPAPAPDQPETGLTADDIVLENMTVEPSQTRRSYRVRGTAANASDLALEYFRLTVTLEDCPQDACRHIGDDTALILLRVPGGQSRPFETFLTFPFRPDEAPTAPKWSFRVSEVRGSSRR
;
A
#
# COMPACT_ATOMS: atom_id res chain seq x y z
N MET A 1 3.45 -34.88 1.87
CA MET A 1 4.12 -35.76 2.86
C MET A 1 3.31 -35.91 4.16
N ALA A 2 2.77 -34.84 4.77
CA ALA A 2 1.98 -34.93 6.00
C ALA A 2 0.75 -35.88 5.95
N TRP A 3 0.13 -36.01 4.78
CA TRP A 3 -1.00 -36.92 4.55
C TRP A 3 -0.67 -38.41 4.78
N LEU A 4 0.58 -38.82 4.58
CA LEU A 4 1.00 -40.22 4.78
C LEU A 4 1.05 -40.62 6.26
N ILE A 5 1.12 -39.64 7.17
CA ILE A 5 1.14 -39.87 8.62
C ILE A 5 -0.28 -39.67 9.21
N ALA A 6 -1.03 -38.69 8.71
CA ALA A 6 -2.37 -38.37 9.20
C ALA A 6 -3.38 -39.51 8.99
N LEU A 7 -3.33 -40.17 7.82
CA LEU A 7 -4.24 -41.27 7.46
C LEU A 7 -4.11 -42.50 8.37
N PRO A 8 -2.92 -43.10 8.59
CA PRO A 8 -2.80 -44.25 9.47
C PRO A 8 -3.08 -43.90 10.94
N LEU A 9 -2.73 -42.68 11.37
CA LEU A 9 -3.00 -42.21 12.73
C LEU A 9 -4.51 -42.09 13.00
N GLY A 10 -5.26 -41.49 12.07
CA GLY A 10 -6.72 -41.40 12.16
C GLY A 10 -7.38 -42.78 12.20
N LEU A 11 -6.91 -43.71 11.37
CA LEU A 11 -7.45 -45.07 11.30
C LEU A 11 -7.17 -45.88 12.58
N ALA A 12 -5.99 -45.71 13.17
CA ALA A 12 -5.65 -46.31 14.47
C ALA A 12 -6.52 -45.77 15.61
N ILE A 13 -6.80 -44.45 15.63
CA ILE A 13 -7.68 -43.83 16.62
C ILE A 13 -9.11 -44.36 16.52
N VAL A 14 -9.65 -44.46 15.30
CA VAL A 14 -11.00 -45.02 15.06
C VAL A 14 -11.07 -46.50 15.47
N TYR A 15 -10.04 -47.28 15.14
CA TYR A 15 -9.95 -48.69 15.52
C TYR A 15 -9.89 -48.89 17.04
N LEU A 16 -9.06 -48.11 17.75
CA LEU A 16 -8.94 -48.14 19.21
C LEU A 16 -10.24 -47.70 19.89
N ALA A 17 -10.93 -46.68 19.35
CA ALA A 17 -12.22 -46.20 19.84
C ALA A 17 -13.34 -47.25 19.67
N ALA A 18 -13.32 -48.02 18.58
CA ALA A 18 -14.27 -49.09 18.32
C ALA A 18 -14.01 -50.34 19.19
N ARG A 19 -12.74 -50.64 19.51
CA ARG A 19 -12.35 -51.87 20.21
C ARG A 19 -12.41 -51.77 21.74
N TYR A 20 -12.16 -50.59 22.31
CA TYR A 20 -12.05 -50.40 23.76
C TYR A 20 -13.02 -49.34 24.29
N GLY A 21 -14.10 -49.76 24.95
CA GLY A 21 -15.12 -48.85 25.50
C GLY A 21 -14.58 -47.85 26.55
N ARG A 22 -13.50 -48.21 27.26
CA ARG A 22 -12.80 -47.29 28.20
C ARG A 22 -12.05 -46.16 27.48
N PHE A 23 -11.64 -46.39 26.23
CA PHE A 23 -10.93 -45.40 25.41
C PHE A 23 -11.89 -44.31 24.91
N ARG A 24 -13.16 -44.66 24.69
CA ARG A 24 -14.22 -43.71 24.28
C ARG A 24 -14.45 -42.60 25.31
N SER A 25 -14.33 -42.89 26.61
CA SER A 25 -14.50 -41.86 27.66
C SER A 25 -13.25 -41.00 27.89
N TRP A 26 -12.09 -41.42 27.38
CA TRP A 26 -10.82 -40.68 27.49
C TRP A 26 -10.51 -39.86 26.23
N ILE A 27 -11.09 -40.21 25.09
CA ILE A 27 -10.92 -39.48 23.83
C ILE A 27 -11.43 -38.04 23.93
N GLU A 28 -12.60 -37.83 24.55
CA GLU A 28 -13.22 -36.51 24.65
C GLU A 28 -12.36 -35.49 25.42
N PRO A 29 -11.83 -35.79 26.63
CA PRO A 29 -10.92 -34.87 27.31
C PRO A 29 -9.59 -34.69 26.57
N VAL A 30 -9.06 -35.74 25.94
CA VAL A 30 -7.78 -35.64 25.21
C VAL A 30 -7.92 -34.78 23.94
N LEU A 31 -9.01 -34.96 23.18
CA LEU A 31 -9.27 -34.15 21.98
C LEU A 31 -9.56 -32.70 22.33
N SER A 32 -10.34 -32.43 23.38
CA SER A 32 -10.61 -31.06 23.81
C SER A 32 -9.33 -30.34 24.24
N ILE A 33 -8.43 -31.00 24.97
CA ILE A 33 -7.11 -30.44 25.32
C ILE A 33 -6.27 -30.19 24.06
N ALA A 34 -6.22 -31.15 23.14
CA ALA A 34 -5.45 -31.00 21.91
C ALA A 34 -5.95 -29.83 21.04
N VAL A 35 -7.27 -29.68 20.92
CA VAL A 35 -7.89 -28.55 20.20
C VAL A 35 -7.62 -27.24 20.91
N ALA A 36 -7.75 -27.19 22.24
CA ALA A 36 -7.46 -25.99 23.02
C ALA A 36 -6.00 -25.53 22.86
N LEU A 37 -5.04 -26.48 22.84
CA LEU A 37 -3.63 -26.18 22.60
C LEU A 37 -3.39 -25.65 21.18
N ALA A 38 -4.01 -26.27 20.17
CA ALA A 38 -3.89 -25.83 18.78
C ALA A 38 -4.46 -24.42 18.59
N LEU A 39 -5.64 -24.13 19.15
CA LEU A 39 -6.26 -22.80 19.10
C LEU A 39 -5.44 -21.76 19.85
N SER A 40 -4.88 -22.11 21.02
CA SER A 40 -4.02 -21.21 21.79
C SER A 40 -2.75 -20.86 21.02
N ALA A 41 -2.11 -21.84 20.37
CA ALA A 41 -0.94 -21.61 19.53
C ALA A 41 -1.26 -20.72 18.32
N ALA A 42 -2.36 -20.98 17.62
CA ALA A 42 -2.81 -20.15 16.50
C ALA A 42 -3.11 -18.72 16.94
N PHE A 43 -3.71 -18.53 18.12
CA PHE A 43 -3.99 -17.22 18.69
C PHE A 43 -2.72 -16.44 19.03
N LEU A 44 -1.69 -17.10 19.57
CA LEU A 44 -0.39 -16.48 19.84
C LEU A 44 0.33 -16.06 18.55
N VAL A 45 0.28 -16.89 17.50
CA VAL A 45 0.82 -16.51 16.18
C VAL A 45 0.08 -15.31 15.62
N TRP A 46 -1.25 -15.32 15.66
CA TRP A 46 -2.06 -14.21 15.17
C TRP A 46 -1.79 -12.90 15.93
N LEU A 47 -1.60 -12.94 17.26
CA LEU A 47 -1.21 -11.77 18.03
C LEU A 47 0.16 -11.22 17.63
N ASN A 48 1.11 -12.10 17.32
CA ASN A 48 2.45 -11.71 16.88
C ASN A 48 2.47 -11.15 15.46
N GLU A 49 1.63 -11.68 14.55
CA GLU A 49 1.43 -11.10 13.21
C GLU A 49 0.63 -9.80 13.24
N SER A 50 -0.22 -9.61 14.26
CA SER A 50 -1.00 -8.38 14.47
C SER A 50 -0.21 -7.30 15.20
N ALA A 51 0.98 -7.62 15.72
CA ALA A 51 1.91 -6.60 16.17
C ALA A 51 2.28 -5.76 14.94
N PRO A 52 2.12 -4.42 14.96
CA PRO A 52 2.58 -3.58 13.87
C PRO A 52 4.05 -3.92 13.62
N ASP A 53 4.40 -4.20 12.36
CA ASP A 53 5.81 -4.34 11.96
C ASP A 53 6.59 -3.21 12.63
N GLU A 54 7.62 -3.58 13.39
CA GLU A 54 8.55 -2.62 13.96
C GLU A 54 9.19 -1.91 12.77
N ILE A 55 8.63 -0.74 12.44
CA ILE A 55 9.11 0.11 11.35
C ILE A 55 10.60 0.28 11.61
N PRO A 56 11.49 -0.25 10.75
CA PRO A 56 12.91 -0.11 10.98
C PRO A 56 13.19 1.37 11.17
N ALA A 57 13.85 1.71 12.29
CA ALA A 57 14.25 3.08 12.55
C ALA A 57 14.92 3.64 11.27
N PRO A 58 14.61 4.89 10.86
CA PRO A 58 15.20 5.47 9.66
C PRO A 58 16.71 5.29 9.74
N ALA A 59 17.29 4.62 8.75
CA ALA A 59 18.74 4.55 8.63
C ALA A 59 19.27 6.00 8.65
N PRO A 60 20.40 6.29 9.32
CA PRO A 60 20.94 7.64 9.36
C PRO A 60 21.09 8.16 7.94
N ASP A 61 20.60 9.38 7.68
CA ASP A 61 20.69 10.08 6.40
C ASP A 61 22.13 10.05 5.90
N GLN A 62 22.44 9.07 5.05
CA GLN A 62 23.59 9.19 4.19
C GLN A 62 23.25 10.36 3.25
N PRO A 63 24.13 11.35 3.07
CA PRO A 63 23.91 12.38 2.08
C PRO A 63 23.81 11.69 0.73
N GLU A 64 22.58 11.45 0.28
CA GLU A 64 22.32 10.76 -0.96
C GLU A 64 22.94 11.64 -2.05
N THR A 65 23.99 11.14 -2.67
CA THR A 65 24.36 11.58 -4.02
C THR A 65 23.33 10.97 -4.97
N GLY A 66 22.07 11.32 -4.74
CA GLY A 66 20.87 10.68 -5.25
C GLY A 66 19.87 11.74 -5.69
N LEU A 67 18.95 11.32 -6.55
CA LEU A 67 17.95 12.20 -7.15
C LEU A 67 16.95 12.66 -6.07
N THR A 68 16.78 13.97 -5.92
CA THR A 68 15.88 14.56 -4.90
C THR A 68 14.57 15.03 -5.52
N ALA A 69 13.58 15.37 -4.69
CA ALA A 69 12.32 15.94 -5.15
C ALA A 69 12.49 17.30 -5.84
N ASP A 70 13.46 18.10 -5.39
CA ASP A 70 13.74 19.44 -5.95
C ASP A 70 14.34 19.36 -7.37
N ASP A 71 14.90 18.22 -7.75
CA ASP A 71 15.41 17.98 -9.10
C ASP A 71 14.30 17.72 -10.13
N ILE A 72 13.07 17.45 -9.69
CA ILE A 72 11.94 17.11 -10.55
C ILE A 72 10.97 18.28 -10.65
N VAL A 73 10.95 18.94 -11.80
CA VAL A 73 10.08 20.08 -12.08
C VAL A 73 8.83 19.58 -12.82
N LEU A 74 7.66 19.91 -12.29
CA LEU A 74 6.38 19.64 -12.94
C LEU A 74 5.96 20.83 -13.81
N GLU A 75 5.70 20.57 -15.08
CA GLU A 75 5.33 21.56 -16.09
C GLU A 75 4.01 21.20 -16.76
N ASN A 76 3.29 22.21 -17.24
CA ASN A 76 2.08 22.04 -18.06
C ASN A 76 1.03 21.12 -17.42
N MET A 77 0.86 21.23 -16.09
CA MET A 77 -0.09 20.42 -15.33
C MET A 77 -1.53 20.78 -15.71
N THR A 78 -2.31 19.79 -16.11
CA THR A 78 -3.76 19.92 -16.38
C THR A 78 -4.54 18.86 -15.62
N VAL A 79 -5.72 19.24 -15.15
CA VAL A 79 -6.63 18.37 -14.41
C VAL A 79 -8.01 18.41 -15.07
N GLU A 80 -8.48 17.26 -15.54
CA GLU A 80 -9.75 17.13 -16.25
C GLU A 80 -10.67 16.14 -15.51
N PRO A 81 -11.98 16.40 -15.41
CA PRO A 81 -12.92 15.41 -14.89
C PRO A 81 -12.90 14.14 -15.75
N SER A 82 -12.85 12.98 -15.11
CA SER A 82 -13.00 11.67 -15.76
C SER A 82 -14.48 11.27 -15.85
N GLN A 83 -14.75 10.03 -16.27
CA GLN A 83 -16.13 9.51 -16.43
C GLN A 83 -16.94 9.55 -15.13
N THR A 84 -16.28 9.45 -13.96
CA THR A 84 -16.92 9.56 -12.66
C THR A 84 -16.67 10.95 -12.08
N ARG A 85 -17.69 11.56 -11.45
CA ARG A 85 -17.60 12.92 -10.88
C ARG A 85 -16.49 13.12 -9.84
N ARG A 86 -15.92 12.04 -9.29
CA ARG A 86 -14.87 12.08 -8.25
C ARG A 86 -13.48 11.72 -8.75
N SER A 87 -13.38 11.23 -9.98
CA SER A 87 -12.11 10.86 -10.58
C SER A 87 -11.67 11.95 -11.55
N TYR A 88 -10.41 12.31 -11.48
CA TYR A 88 -9.80 13.32 -12.34
C TYR A 88 -8.61 12.71 -13.05
N ARG A 89 -8.51 13.00 -14.34
CA ARG A 89 -7.33 12.73 -15.14
C ARG A 89 -6.35 13.88 -14.96
N VAL A 90 -5.15 13.57 -14.50
CA VAL A 90 -4.06 14.53 -14.36
C VAL A 90 -3.04 14.25 -15.45
N ARG A 91 -2.68 15.30 -16.20
CA ARG A 91 -1.60 15.26 -17.18
C ARG A 91 -0.57 16.33 -16.86
N GLY A 92 0.66 16.05 -17.24
CA GLY A 92 1.73 17.02 -17.10
C GLY A 92 3.00 16.52 -17.74
N THR A 93 4.05 17.30 -17.58
CA THR A 93 5.40 16.97 -18.02
C THR A 93 6.31 17.01 -16.80
N ALA A 94 7.06 15.95 -16.57
CA ALA A 94 8.10 15.92 -15.54
C ALA A 94 9.44 16.20 -16.22
N ALA A 95 10.10 17.27 -15.82
CA ALA A 95 11.45 17.63 -16.23
C ALA A 95 12.44 17.23 -15.13
N ASN A 96 13.52 16.58 -15.52
CA ASN A 96 14.59 16.15 -14.62
C ASN A 96 15.78 17.10 -14.78
N ALA A 97 15.99 17.95 -13.77
CA ALA A 97 17.08 18.94 -13.76
C ALA A 97 18.44 18.35 -13.36
N SER A 98 18.48 17.08 -12.92
CA SER A 98 19.72 16.41 -12.54
C SER A 98 20.42 15.71 -13.71
N ASP A 99 21.61 15.15 -13.45
CA ASP A 99 22.33 14.27 -14.36
C ASP A 99 21.94 12.77 -14.25
N LEU A 100 21.18 12.39 -13.22
CA LEU A 100 20.79 11.00 -12.96
C LEU A 100 19.47 10.72 -13.67
N ALA A 101 19.29 9.53 -14.25
CA ALA A 101 17.99 9.19 -14.83
C ALA A 101 16.96 8.94 -13.72
N LEU A 102 15.83 9.63 -13.78
CA LEU A 102 14.64 9.36 -12.98
C LEU A 102 14.04 8.02 -13.41
N GLU A 103 13.59 7.20 -12.47
CA GLU A 103 12.83 5.97 -12.73
C GLU A 103 11.36 6.10 -12.32
N TYR A 104 11.12 6.64 -11.13
CA TYR A 104 9.77 6.93 -10.64
C TYR A 104 9.79 8.05 -9.59
N PHE A 105 8.62 8.63 -9.36
CA PHE A 105 8.36 9.55 -8.25
C PHE A 105 6.92 9.38 -7.75
N ARG A 106 6.63 9.85 -6.54
CA ARG A 106 5.26 10.01 -6.07
C ARG A 106 4.78 11.43 -6.34
N LEU A 107 3.57 11.51 -6.88
CA LEU A 107 2.85 12.76 -7.07
C LEU A 107 1.70 12.80 -6.07
N THR A 108 1.78 13.72 -5.11
CA THR A 108 0.64 14.07 -4.26
C THR A 108 -0.07 15.28 -4.87
N VAL A 109 -1.39 15.18 -5.04
CA VAL A 109 -2.22 16.28 -5.49
C VAL A 109 -3.26 16.59 -4.43
N THR A 110 -3.33 17.85 -4.05
CA THR A 110 -4.28 18.37 -3.09
C THR A 110 -5.38 19.13 -3.82
N LEU A 111 -6.63 18.80 -3.50
CA LEU A 111 -7.81 19.51 -3.96
C LEU A 111 -8.35 20.39 -2.84
N GLU A 112 -8.43 21.69 -3.10
CA GLU A 112 -9.10 22.68 -2.26
C GLU A 112 -10.30 23.29 -3.01
N ASP A 113 -11.32 23.71 -2.27
CA ASP A 113 -12.44 24.51 -2.77
C ASP A 113 -12.32 25.91 -2.17
N CYS A 114 -12.08 26.93 -3.01
CA CYS A 114 -11.76 28.29 -2.57
C CYS A 114 -12.78 29.33 -3.05
N PRO A 115 -14.06 29.27 -2.63
CA PRO A 115 -15.01 30.33 -2.93
C PRO A 115 -14.63 31.61 -2.19
N GLN A 116 -14.55 32.73 -2.91
CA GLN A 116 -14.28 34.07 -2.31
C GLN A 116 -13.00 34.11 -1.45
N ASP A 117 -11.93 33.45 -1.91
CA ASP A 117 -10.62 33.36 -1.26
C ASP A 117 -10.59 32.61 0.09
N ALA A 118 -11.70 31.98 0.51
CA ALA A 118 -11.73 31.08 1.66
C ALA A 118 -11.55 29.62 1.21
N CYS A 119 -10.33 29.09 1.35
CA CYS A 119 -10.02 27.72 0.94
C CYS A 119 -10.42 26.68 1.99
N ARG A 120 -11.19 25.68 1.55
CA ARG A 120 -11.48 24.45 2.29
C ARG A 120 -10.76 23.28 1.63
N HIS A 121 -10.00 22.53 2.41
CA HIS A 121 -9.40 21.28 1.96
C HIS A 121 -10.48 20.22 1.69
N ILE A 122 -10.41 19.57 0.52
CA ILE A 122 -11.31 18.47 0.14
C ILE A 122 -10.63 17.13 0.36
N GLY A 123 -9.36 17.01 -0.04
CA GLY A 123 -8.60 15.79 0.11
C GLY A 123 -7.27 15.83 -0.64
N ASP A 124 -6.44 14.85 -0.33
CA ASP A 124 -5.18 14.57 -1.00
C ASP A 124 -5.24 13.18 -1.62
N ASP A 125 -4.68 13.03 -2.81
CA ASP A 125 -4.46 11.72 -3.42
C ASP A 125 -3.02 11.62 -3.91
N THR A 126 -2.41 10.44 -3.76
CA THR A 126 -1.01 10.20 -4.10
C THR A 126 -0.88 9.05 -5.09
N ALA A 127 -0.32 9.34 -6.26
CA ALA A 127 -0.03 8.34 -7.28
C ALA A 127 1.46 8.08 -7.41
N LEU A 128 1.83 6.81 -7.61
CA LEU A 128 3.17 6.42 -8.05
C LEU A 128 3.27 6.58 -9.57
N ILE A 129 4.15 7.47 -10.03
CA ILE A 129 4.38 7.74 -11.44
C ILE A 129 5.62 6.97 -11.89
N LEU A 130 5.40 5.89 -12.63
CA LEU A 130 6.47 5.09 -13.24
C LEU A 130 6.88 5.73 -14.56
N LEU A 131 7.83 6.66 -14.50
CA LEU A 131 8.27 7.45 -15.65
C LEU A 131 9.79 7.58 -15.67
N ARG A 132 10.41 6.94 -16.67
CA ARG A 132 11.85 7.08 -16.88
C ARG A 132 12.18 8.38 -17.61
N VAL A 133 12.89 9.28 -16.95
CA VAL A 133 13.32 10.58 -17.53
C VAL A 133 14.83 10.70 -17.43
N PRO A 134 15.57 10.66 -18.56
CA PRO A 134 17.00 10.92 -18.56
C PRO A 134 17.34 12.28 -17.95
N GLY A 135 18.55 12.42 -17.42
CA GLY A 135 19.02 13.70 -16.90
C GLY A 135 18.96 14.82 -17.94
N GLY A 136 18.51 16.00 -17.53
CA GLY A 136 18.31 17.17 -18.40
C GLY A 136 17.17 17.04 -19.42
N GLN A 137 16.35 15.98 -19.37
CA GLN A 137 15.21 15.79 -20.26
C GLN A 137 13.88 15.97 -19.55
N SER A 138 12.82 16.05 -20.35
CA SER A 138 11.45 16.04 -19.86
C SER A 138 10.61 14.98 -20.57
N ARG A 139 9.61 14.44 -19.87
CA ARG A 139 8.65 13.47 -20.44
C ARG A 139 7.23 13.75 -19.97
N PRO A 140 6.23 13.57 -20.86
CA PRO A 140 4.84 13.67 -20.47
C PRO A 140 4.43 12.45 -19.63
N PHE A 141 3.49 12.64 -18.72
CA PHE A 141 2.82 11.57 -17.99
C PHE A 141 1.32 11.84 -17.86
N GLU A 142 0.57 10.76 -17.65
CA GLU A 142 -0.87 10.78 -17.36
C GLU A 142 -1.15 9.85 -16.18
N THR A 143 -1.99 10.30 -15.25
CA THR A 143 -2.48 9.49 -14.14
C THR A 143 -3.94 9.82 -13.82
N PHE A 144 -4.55 9.02 -12.95
CA PHE A 144 -5.90 9.23 -12.44
C PHE A 144 -5.88 9.32 -10.93
N LEU A 145 -6.58 10.31 -10.41
CA LEU A 145 -6.72 10.54 -8.97
C LEU A 145 -8.20 10.56 -8.61
N THR A 146 -8.51 10.19 -7.37
CA THR A 146 -9.88 10.13 -6.85
C THR A 146 -10.00 10.85 -5.52
N PHE A 147 -10.93 11.79 -5.44
CA PHE A 147 -11.13 12.60 -4.23
C PHE A 147 -12.43 12.25 -3.49
N PRO A 148 -12.43 12.24 -2.15
CA PRO A 148 -13.58 11.87 -1.36
C PRO A 148 -14.51 13.08 -1.10
N PHE A 149 -15.47 13.34 -2.00
CA PHE A 149 -16.53 14.33 -1.76
C PHE A 149 -17.91 13.83 -2.18
N ARG A 150 -18.98 14.26 -1.50
CA ARG A 150 -20.34 13.90 -1.90
C ARG A 150 -20.77 14.66 -3.16
N PRO A 151 -21.67 14.12 -4.00
CA PRO A 151 -22.04 14.77 -5.26
C PRO A 151 -22.70 16.16 -5.09
N ASP A 152 -23.32 16.40 -3.93
CA ASP A 152 -23.89 17.66 -3.45
C ASP A 152 -22.86 18.62 -2.83
N GLU A 153 -21.67 18.12 -2.50
CA GLU A 153 -20.54 18.86 -1.92
C GLU A 153 -19.40 19.05 -2.94
N ALA A 154 -19.71 18.94 -4.25
CA ALA A 154 -18.72 19.12 -5.30
C ALA A 154 -18.10 20.53 -5.26
N PRO A 155 -16.78 20.66 -5.45
CA PRO A 155 -16.09 21.94 -5.35
C PRO A 155 -16.62 22.91 -6.42
N THR A 156 -16.89 24.15 -6.00
CA THR A 156 -17.41 25.20 -6.88
C THR A 156 -16.29 26.07 -7.46
N ALA A 157 -15.20 26.21 -6.72
CA ALA A 157 -13.99 26.92 -7.10
C ALA A 157 -12.76 26.05 -6.81
N PRO A 158 -12.51 25.00 -7.64
CA PRO A 158 -11.44 24.05 -7.39
C PRO A 158 -10.07 24.70 -7.56
N LYS A 159 -9.20 24.49 -6.58
CA LYS A 159 -7.80 24.85 -6.60
C LYS A 159 -6.96 23.60 -6.40
N TRP A 160 -5.96 23.44 -7.26
CA TRP A 160 -5.10 22.27 -7.29
C TRP A 160 -3.68 22.66 -6.87
N SER A 161 -3.06 21.84 -6.05
CA SER A 161 -1.63 21.94 -5.78
C SER A 161 -0.96 20.57 -5.94
N PHE A 162 0.30 20.59 -6.37
CA PHE A 162 1.06 19.41 -6.75
C PHE A 162 2.35 19.36 -5.93
N ARG A 163 2.69 18.17 -5.43
CA ARG A 163 3.94 17.93 -4.70
C ARG A 163 4.58 16.64 -5.19
N VAL A 164 5.87 16.72 -5.48
CA VAL A 164 6.70 15.55 -5.74
C VAL A 164 7.31 15.06 -4.43
N SER A 165 7.31 13.75 -4.22
CA SER A 165 7.96 13.08 -3.10
C SER A 165 8.52 11.73 -3.54
N GLU A 166 9.35 11.12 -2.68
CA GLU A 166 9.90 9.77 -2.88
C GLU A 166 10.43 9.53 -4.31
N VAL A 167 11.40 10.33 -4.70
CA VAL A 167 12.03 10.23 -6.01
C VAL A 167 13.05 9.10 -6.03
N ARG A 168 13.05 8.31 -7.10
CA ARG A 168 14.05 7.28 -7.32
C ARG A 168 14.76 7.48 -8.64
N GLY A 169 16.07 7.68 -8.57
CA GLY A 169 16.95 7.66 -9.73
C GLY A 169 17.65 6.32 -9.91
N SER A 170 18.13 6.05 -11.13
CA SER A 170 19.05 4.94 -11.39
C SER A 170 20.43 5.31 -10.84
N SER A 171 21.04 4.43 -10.04
CA SER A 171 22.46 4.57 -9.68
C SER A 171 23.32 4.51 -10.95
N ARG A 172 24.26 5.46 -11.13
CA ARG A 172 25.31 5.33 -12.17
C ARG A 172 26.01 3.97 -11.95
N ARG A 173 25.92 3.08 -12.94
CA ARG A 173 26.80 1.91 -13.03
C ARG A 173 28.14 2.32 -13.61
#